data_AF-A0A9Q3EHS4-F1
#
_entry.id   AF-A0A9Q3EHS4-F1
#
_cell.length_a   1.000
_cell.length_b   1.000
_cell.length_c   1.000
_cell.angle_alpha   90.00
_cell.angle_beta   90.00
_cell.angle_gamma   90.00
#
_symmetry.space_group_name_H-M   'P 1'
#
loop_
_entity.id
_entity.type
_entity.pdbx_description
1 polymer ?
#
loop_
_entity_poly.entity_id
_entity_poly.type
_entity_poly.pdbx_seq_one_letter_code
_entity_poly.pdbx_strand_id
1 'polypeptide(L)'
;MHLVAALPPGGDRSFNECLGLVNRYSNPPMVLPFHNKDRDMDKAIMIWNIVIGHTGLFQNIISDRYPKFTSALWINLHNLFGTNLSFSIADQPKTDGLAERLIQNLEENI
;
A
#
# COMPACT_ATOMS: atom_id res chain seq x y z
N MET A 1 2.27 3.13 -3.95
CA MET A 1 1.76 2.45 -2.76
C MET A 1 2.79 2.71 -1.69
N HIS A 2 2.35 3.15 -0.52
CA HIS A 2 3.26 3.47 0.57
C HIS A 2 2.80 2.79 1.85
N LEU A 3 3.65 1.95 2.44
CA LEU A 3 3.33 1.23 3.67
C LEU A 3 4.05 1.86 4.86
N VAL A 4 3.30 2.14 5.91
CA VAL A 4 3.85 2.53 7.21
C VAL A 4 3.50 1.47 8.25
N ALA A 5 4.54 0.95 8.90
CA ALA A 5 4.44 -0.06 9.94
C ALA A 5 4.93 0.49 11.28
N ALA A 6 4.52 -0.18 12.36
CA ALA A 6 4.87 0.19 13.74
C ALA A 6 4.25 1.50 14.23
N LEU A 7 3.02 1.77 13.80
CA LEU A 7 2.18 2.83 14.38
C LEU A 7 1.72 2.43 15.79
N PRO A 8 1.48 3.41 16.69
CA PRO A 8 0.76 3.15 17.94
C PRO A 8 -0.59 2.46 17.64
N PRO A 9 -1.03 1.48 18.45
CA PRO A 9 -2.32 0.84 18.25
C PRO A 9 -3.47 1.87 18.25
N GLY A 10 -4.17 1.97 17.13
CA GLY A 10 -5.21 2.97 16.90
C GLY A 10 -6.62 2.38 16.78
N GLY A 11 -7.61 3.10 17.32
CA GLY A 11 -9.04 2.77 17.28
C GLY A 11 -9.44 1.51 18.05
N ASP A 12 -10.72 1.17 18.02
CA ASP A 12 -11.29 0.04 18.78
C ASP A 12 -10.68 -1.33 18.41
N ARG A 13 -10.11 -1.43 17.20
CA ARG A 13 -9.47 -2.64 16.67
C ARG A 13 -7.95 -2.68 16.84
N SER A 14 -7.35 -1.64 17.43
CA SER A 14 -5.91 -1.60 17.77
C SER A 14 -4.98 -1.88 16.59
N PHE A 15 -5.28 -1.32 15.42
CA PHE A 15 -4.42 -1.46 14.23
C PHE A 15 -3.11 -0.70 14.43
N ASN A 16 -2.00 -1.24 13.91
CA ASN A 16 -0.65 -0.70 14.17
C ASN A 16 0.24 -0.68 12.90
N GLU A 17 -0.38 -0.82 11.73
CA GLU A 17 0.23 -0.69 10.41
C GLU A 17 -0.85 -0.19 9.45
N CYS A 18 -0.48 0.62 8.47
CA CYS A 18 -1.40 1.05 7.42
C CYS A 18 -0.72 1.17 6.05
N LEU A 19 -1.52 0.97 5.00
CA LEU A 19 -1.11 1.13 3.61
C LEU A 19 -1.86 2.30 2.98
N GLY A 20 -1.11 3.26 2.46
CA GLY A 20 -1.60 4.33 1.62
C GLY A 20 -1.65 3.91 0.16
N LEU A 21 -2.85 3.95 -0.41
CA LEU A 21 -3.13 3.69 -1.81
C LEU A 21 -3.64 4.97 -2.46
N VAL A 22 -2.97 5.39 -3.53
CA VAL A 22 -3.39 6.55 -4.32
C VAL A 22 -3.46 6.16 -5.79
N ASN A 23 -4.62 6.39 -6.40
CA ASN A 23 -4.78 6.35 -7.84
C ASN A 23 -4.47 7.73 -8.41
N ARG A 24 -3.59 7.82 -9.41
CA ARG A 24 -3.16 9.10 -9.98
C ARG A 24 -4.21 9.78 -10.87
N TYR A 25 -5.26 9.07 -11.30
CA TYR A 25 -6.18 9.56 -12.32
C TYR A 25 -7.50 10.06 -11.76
N SER A 26 -8.18 9.26 -10.92
CA SER A 26 -9.62 9.53 -10.71
C SER A 26 -10.24 8.96 -9.44
N ASN A 27 -9.57 8.05 -8.73
CA ASN A 27 -10.12 7.50 -7.49
C ASN A 27 -9.60 8.25 -6.26
N PRO A 28 -10.44 8.44 -5.23
CA PRO A 28 -10.00 9.04 -3.98
C PRO A 28 -8.87 8.22 -3.35
N PRO A 29 -7.97 8.87 -2.59
CA PRO A 29 -6.97 8.17 -1.81
C PRO A 29 -7.64 7.23 -0.81
N MET A 30 -6.99 6.09 -0.55
CA MET A 30 -7.47 5.07 0.36
C MET A 30 -6.38 4.68 1.35
N VAL A 31 -6.82 4.39 2.58
CA VAL A 31 -5.95 3.93 3.66
C VAL A 31 -6.48 2.60 4.13
N LEU A 32 -5.62 1.58 4.10
CA LEU A 32 -5.95 0.24 4.58
C LEU A 32 -5.25 -0.03 5.90
N PRO A 33 -5.98 -0.22 7.01
CA PRO A 33 -5.39 -0.56 8.30
C PRO A 33 -5.10 -2.06 8.39
N PHE A 34 -4.00 -2.42 9.04
CA PHE A 34 -3.54 -3.79 9.27
C PHE A 34 -2.99 -3.96 10.68
N HIS A 35 -2.87 -5.20 11.11
CA HIS A 35 -1.98 -5.56 12.20
C HIS A 35 -0.61 -5.96 11.63
N ASN A 36 0.46 -5.54 12.30
CA ASN A 36 1.83 -5.84 11.90
C ASN A 36 2.13 -7.34 11.93
N LYS A 37 1.37 -8.11 12.72
CA LYS A 37 1.43 -9.56 12.85
C LYS A 37 0.57 -10.32 11.84
N ASP A 38 -0.27 -9.65 11.05
CA ASP A 38 -1.05 -10.37 10.02
C ASP A 38 -0.09 -11.00 9.00
N ARG A 39 -0.47 -12.16 8.48
CA ARG A 39 0.33 -12.87 7.49
C ARG A 39 0.39 -12.05 6.22
N ASP A 40 1.56 -12.01 5.59
CA ASP A 40 1.75 -11.27 4.33
C ASP A 40 0.77 -11.72 3.23
N MET A 41 0.40 -13.01 3.20
CA MET A 41 -0.61 -13.52 2.28
C MET A 41 -2.01 -12.95 2.53
N ASP A 42 -2.43 -12.83 3.80
CA ASP A 42 -3.74 -12.29 4.16
C ASP A 42 -3.81 -10.80 3.80
N LYS A 43 -2.74 -10.05 4.09
CA LYS A 43 -2.59 -8.65 3.67
C LYS A 43 -2.66 -8.53 2.16
N ALA A 44 -1.93 -9.37 1.43
CA ALA A 44 -1.88 -9.33 -0.03
C ALA A 44 -3.24 -9.58 -0.65
N ILE A 45 -3.97 -10.60 -0.18
CA ILE A 45 -5.34 -10.91 -0.63
C ILE A 45 -6.27 -9.72 -0.33
N MET A 46 -6.18 -9.14 0.86
CA MET A 46 -7.02 -8.00 1.26
C MET A 46 -6.75 -6.77 0.39
N ILE A 47 -5.47 -6.39 0.22
CA ILE A 47 -5.06 -5.28 -0.65
C ILE A 47 -5.61 -5.50 -2.05
N TRP A 48 -5.42 -6.71 -2.58
CA TRP A 48 -5.83 -7.04 -3.94
C TRP A 48 -7.35 -6.96 -4.14
N ASN A 49 -8.13 -7.56 -3.23
CA ASN A 49 -9.59 -7.53 -3.28
C ASN A 49 -10.12 -6.10 -3.23
N ILE A 50 -9.56 -5.26 -2.36
CA ILE A 50 -10.00 -3.87 -2.22
C ILE A 50 -9.56 -3.05 -3.43
N VAL A 51 -8.32 -3.20 -3.89
CA VAL A 51 -7.78 -2.50 -5.06
C VAL A 51 -8.60 -2.81 -6.31
N ILE A 52 -8.81 -4.09 -6.63
CA ILE A 52 -9.65 -4.47 -7.78
C ILE A 52 -11.07 -3.94 -7.61
N GLY A 53 -11.67 -4.12 -6.44
CA GLY A 53 -13.05 -3.72 -6.20
C GLY A 53 -13.28 -2.21 -6.35
N HIS A 54 -12.31 -1.39 -5.93
CA HIS A 54 -12.47 0.07 -5.88
C HIS A 54 -11.91 0.80 -7.11
N THR A 55 -10.95 0.20 -7.81
CA THR A 55 -10.22 0.90 -8.89
C THR A 55 -10.14 0.11 -10.19
N GLY A 56 -10.61 -1.14 -10.20
CA GLY A 56 -10.37 -2.07 -11.30
C GLY A 56 -8.95 -2.64 -11.29
N LEU A 57 -8.56 -3.29 -12.38
CA LEU A 57 -7.20 -3.81 -12.55
C LEU A 57 -6.24 -2.69 -12.94
N PHE A 58 -5.28 -2.38 -12.06
CA PHE A 58 -4.20 -1.46 -12.38
C PHE A 58 -3.18 -2.11 -13.30
N GLN A 59 -2.88 -1.48 -14.43
CA GLN A 59 -1.84 -1.96 -15.33
C GLN A 59 -0.42 -1.71 -14.78
N ASN A 60 -0.23 -0.59 -14.07
CA ASN A 60 1.07 -0.17 -13.55
C ASN A 60 0.93 0.26 -12.10
N ILE A 61 1.76 -0.32 -11.25
CA ILE A 61 1.80 -0.09 -9.82
C ILE A 61 3.20 0.36 -9.45
N ILE A 62 3.29 1.49 -8.75
CA ILE A 62 4.54 1.96 -8.16
C ILE A 62 4.43 1.72 -6.66
N SER A 63 5.42 1.07 -6.08
CA SER A 63 5.50 0.80 -4.64
C SER A 63 6.83 1.25 -4.08
N ASP A 64 6.88 1.58 -2.80
CA ASP A 64 8.15 1.70 -2.09
C ASP A 64 8.89 0.34 -2.02
N ARG A 65 10.16 0.38 -1.64
CA ARG A 65 11.03 -0.81 -1.53
C ARG A 65 10.87 -1.56 -0.21
N TYR A 66 9.72 -1.43 0.46
CA TYR A 66 9.50 -2.12 1.71
C TYR A 66 9.62 -3.65 1.51
N PRO A 67 10.28 -4.41 2.42
CA PRO A 67 10.57 -5.83 2.23
C PRO A 67 9.35 -6.70 1.86
N LYS A 68 8.16 -6.33 2.34
CA LYS A 68 6.91 -7.03 1.99
C LYS A 68 6.56 -6.91 0.50
N PHE A 69 6.84 -5.77 -0.13
CA PHE A 69 6.57 -5.52 -1.55
C PHE A 69 7.68 -6.03 -2.47
N THR A 70 8.87 -6.31 -1.95
CA THR A 70 9.94 -6.97 -2.71
C THR A 70 9.93 -8.49 -2.54
N SER A 71 8.99 -9.03 -1.76
CA SER A 71 8.84 -10.47 -1.53
C SER A 71 8.43 -11.23 -2.79
N ALA A 72 8.83 -12.51 -2.87
CA ALA A 72 8.44 -13.39 -3.98
C ALA A 72 6.91 -13.53 -4.09
N LEU A 73 6.18 -13.50 -2.97
CA LEU A 73 4.73 -13.52 -2.95
C LEU A 73 4.15 -12.33 -3.72
N TRP A 74 4.65 -11.13 -3.46
CA TRP A 74 4.16 -9.91 -4.10
C TRP A 74 4.49 -9.87 -5.59
N ILE A 75 5.72 -10.20 -5.95
CA ILE A 75 6.15 -10.27 -7.36
C ILE A 75 5.30 -11.30 -8.13
N ASN A 76 5.09 -12.49 -7.57
CA ASN A 76 4.29 -13.53 -8.21
C ASN A 76 2.82 -13.14 -8.33
N LEU A 77 2.26 -12.44 -7.34
CA LEU A 77 0.90 -11.89 -7.40
C LEU A 77 0.76 -10.94 -8.60
N HIS A 78 1.68 -9.98 -8.74
CA HIS A 78 1.65 -9.02 -9.84
C HIS A 78 1.77 -9.71 -11.22
N ASN A 79 2.65 -10.70 -11.33
CA ASN A 79 2.83 -11.50 -12.55
C ASN A 79 1.55 -12.28 -12.92
N LEU A 80 0.88 -12.90 -11.93
CA LEU A 80 -0.35 -13.67 -12.15
C LEU A 80 -1.47 -12.81 -12.75
N PHE A 81 -1.56 -11.55 -12.31
CA PHE A 81 -2.59 -10.62 -12.76
C PHE A 81 -2.16 -9.74 -13.94
N GLY A 82 -0.96 -9.94 -14.50
CA GLY A 82 -0.47 -9.17 -15.64
C GLY A 82 -0.25 -7.69 -15.34
N THR A 83 0.09 -7.36 -14.10
CA THR A 83 0.31 -5.97 -13.65
C THR A 83 1.80 -5.68 -13.52
N ASN A 84 2.24 -4.51 -13.97
CA ASN A 84 3.63 -4.11 -13.86
C ASN A 84 3.90 -3.50 -12.49
N LEU A 85 4.69 -4.18 -11.67
CA LEU A 85 5.21 -3.63 -10.43
C LEU A 85 6.54 -2.92 -10.67
N SER A 86 6.58 -1.62 -10.37
CA SER A 86 7.79 -0.81 -10.34
C SER A 86 8.07 -0.37 -8.90
N PHE A 87 9.34 -0.30 -8.53
CA PHE A 87 9.74 0.22 -7.22
C PHE A 87 10.21 1.67 -7.33
N SER A 88 9.79 2.52 -6.41
CA SER A 88 10.34 3.86 -6.30
C SER A 88 11.84 3.80 -5.95
N ILE A 89 12.58 4.82 -6.39
CA ILE A 89 13.99 4.99 -6.07
C ILE A 89 14.01 5.72 -4.72
N ALA A 90 14.73 5.17 -3.74
CA ALA A 90 14.98 5.86 -2.47
C ALA A 90 15.52 7.27 -2.78
N ASP A 91 14.96 8.29 -2.14
CA ASP A 91 15.31 9.71 -2.29
C ASP A 91 14.88 10.42 -3.60
N GLN A 92 13.93 9.87 -4.38
CA GLN A 92 13.27 10.64 -5.46
C GLN A 92 11.80 10.98 -5.14
N PRO A 93 11.51 12.18 -4.56
CA PRO A 93 10.15 12.59 -4.16
C PRO A 93 9.15 12.76 -5.32
N LYS A 94 9.55 12.62 -6.59
CA LYS A 94 8.73 12.96 -7.75
C LYS A 94 7.68 11.91 -8.15
N THR A 95 7.67 10.71 -7.57
CA THR A 95 6.75 9.64 -7.99
C THR A 95 5.87 9.05 -6.88
N ASP A 96 6.30 9.01 -5.63
CA ASP A 96 5.52 8.43 -4.50
C ASP A 96 4.93 9.46 -3.53
N GLY A 97 5.22 10.75 -3.72
CA GLY A 97 4.88 11.80 -2.76
C GLY A 97 3.38 11.96 -2.46
N LEU A 98 2.47 11.42 -3.28
CA LEU A 98 1.03 11.47 -2.96
C LEU A 98 0.63 10.45 -1.89
N ALA A 99 1.14 9.22 -1.97
CA ALA A 99 0.86 8.20 -0.96
C ALA A 99 1.60 8.52 0.34
N GLU A 100 2.82 9.06 0.25
CA GLU A 100 3.58 9.58 1.39
C GLU A 100 2.86 10.76 2.07
N ARG A 101 2.44 11.79 1.32
CA ARG A 101 1.67 12.92 1.87
C ARG A 101 0.33 12.47 2.46
N LEU A 102 -0.32 11.48 1.86
CA LEU A 102 -1.55 10.93 2.42
C LEU A 102 -1.30 10.37 3.82
N ILE A 103 -0.23 9.60 3.99
CA ILE A 103 0.11 8.99 5.28
C ILE A 103 0.60 10.04 6.29
N GLN A 104 1.45 10.98 5.88
CA GLN A 104 1.88 12.10 6.73
C GLN A 104 0.69 12.91 7.25
N ASN A 105 -0.27 13.28 6.38
CA ASN A 105 -1.48 13.96 6.82
C ASN A 105 -2.28 13.13 7.83
N LEU A 106 -2.27 11.80 7.74
CA LEU A 106 -2.94 10.97 8.74
C LEU A 106 -2.18 11.00 10.06
N GLU A 107 -0.86 10.80 10.04
CA GLU A 107 -0.01 10.85 11.24
C GLU A 107 -0.11 12.18 11.99
N GLU A 108 -0.21 13.30 11.28
CA GLU A 108 -0.40 14.63 11.87
C GLU A 108 -1.77 14.82 12.53
N ASN A 109 -2.76 13.98 12.21
CA ASN A 109 -4.14 14.07 12.69
C ASN A 109 -4.56 12.88 13.58
N ILE A 110 -3.61 12.05 14.04
CA ILE A 110 -3.83 10.92 14.97
C ILE A 110 -3.54 11.34 16.41
#